data_AF-A0A2H0QRM5-F1
#
_entry.id   AF-A0A2H0QRM5-F1
#
_cell.length_a   1.000
_cell.length_b   1.000
_cell.length_c   1.000
_cell.angle_alpha   90.00
_cell.angle_beta   90.00
_cell.angle_gamma   90.00
#
_symmetry.space_group_name_H-M   'P 1'
#
loop_
_entity.id
_entity.type
_entity.pdbx_description
1 polymer ?
#
loop_
_entity_poly.entity_id
_entity_poly.type
_entity_poly.pdbx_seq_one_letter_code
_entity_poly.pdbx_strand_id
1 'polypeptide(L)'
;MIPMKERSQFYFYWVGPLFLLVFLIALLPISASYPLNLMCGYLWVMALRSTELKEKTLDRQYRMSFIKFIFKIHEYSKLVYIPEKLNRYKESLHRMLGPFVFALLLFIISLSFASVLMLLGAILFEWIWVRYTLLGVDTGPLK
;
A
#
# COMPACT_ATOMS: atom_id res chain seq x y z
N MET A 1 13.20 -16.71 7.49
CA MET A 1 12.89 -17.14 6.10
C MET A 1 11.47 -17.68 6.10
N ILE A 2 10.49 -16.93 5.60
CA ILE A 2 9.07 -17.34 5.61
C ILE A 2 8.90 -18.52 4.63
N PRO A 3 8.24 -19.63 5.03
CA PRO A 3 8.03 -20.80 4.18
C PRO A 3 7.27 -20.44 2.89
N MET A 4 7.65 -21.04 1.76
CA MET A 4 7.09 -20.75 0.41
C MET A 4 5.56 -20.81 0.34
N LYS A 5 4.93 -21.66 1.16
CA LYS A 5 3.46 -21.81 1.20
C LYS A 5 2.75 -20.55 1.71
N GLU A 6 3.26 -19.92 2.77
CA GLU A 6 2.72 -18.69 3.35
C GLU A 6 2.89 -17.49 2.40
N ARG A 7 3.99 -17.44 1.64
CA ARG A 7 4.18 -16.42 0.57
C ARG A 7 3.12 -16.52 -0.53
N SER A 8 2.85 -17.73 -1.03
CA SER A 8 1.88 -17.90 -2.12
C SER A 8 0.47 -17.48 -1.70
N GLN A 9 0.10 -17.78 -0.45
CA GLN A 9 -1.18 -17.37 0.13
C GLN A 9 -1.24 -15.85 0.29
N PHE A 10 -0.16 -15.22 0.77
CA PHE A 10 -0.06 -13.76 0.83
C PHE A 10 -0.35 -13.14 -0.55
N TYR A 11 0.39 -13.49 -1.59
CA TYR A 11 0.16 -12.91 -2.92
C TYR A 11 -1.25 -13.21 -3.46
N PHE A 12 -1.80 -14.41 -3.24
CA PHE A 12 -3.14 -14.75 -3.72
C PHE A 12 -4.24 -13.97 -2.98
N TYR A 13 -4.16 -13.86 -1.65
CA TYR A 13 -5.15 -13.17 -0.83
C TYR A 13 -5.06 -11.64 -0.94
N TRP A 14 -3.89 -11.08 -1.27
CA TRP A 14 -3.70 -9.62 -1.38
C TRP A 14 -3.74 -9.13 -2.82
N VAL A 15 -3.14 -9.83 -3.78
CA VAL A 15 -3.15 -9.39 -5.19
C VAL A 15 -4.43 -9.82 -5.90
N GLY A 16 -5.04 -10.95 -5.50
CA GLY A 16 -6.28 -11.45 -6.10
C GLY A 16 -7.46 -10.46 -6.01
N PRO A 17 -7.80 -9.95 -4.82
CA PRO A 17 -8.87 -8.95 -4.67
C PRO A 17 -8.58 -7.64 -5.41
N LEU A 18 -7.30 -7.20 -5.46
CA LEU A 18 -6.91 -6.04 -6.27
C LEU A 18 -7.16 -6.31 -7.76
N PHE A 19 -6.73 -7.48 -8.26
CA PHE A 19 -6.91 -7.83 -9.67
C PHE A 19 -8.39 -7.87 -10.06
N LEU A 20 -9.24 -8.47 -9.24
CA LEU A 20 -10.68 -8.49 -9.45
C LEU A 20 -11.27 -7.08 -9.47
N LEU A 21 -10.89 -6.24 -8.50
CA LEU A 21 -11.39 -4.86 -8.39
C LEU A 21 -10.95 -4.00 -9.59
N VAL A 22 -9.69 -4.12 -10.01
CA VAL A 22 -9.15 -3.42 -11.18
C VAL A 22 -9.84 -3.89 -12.45
N PHE A 23 -10.08 -5.20 -12.58
CA PHE A 23 -10.81 -5.76 -13.72
C PHE A 23 -12.24 -5.21 -13.79
N LEU A 24 -12.96 -5.18 -12.67
CA LEU A 24 -14.31 -4.59 -12.60
C LEU A 24 -14.32 -3.11 -12.97
N ILE A 25 -13.33 -2.33 -12.51
CA ILE A 25 -13.20 -0.92 -12.83
C ILE A 25 -12.85 -0.72 -14.32
N ALA A 26 -12.03 -1.59 -14.90
CA ALA A 26 -11.65 -1.55 -16.31
C ALA A 26 -12.79 -1.89 -17.27
N LEU A 27 -13.84 -2.59 -16.80
CA LEU A 27 -15.05 -2.85 -17.58
C LEU A 27 -15.97 -1.62 -17.67
N LEU A 28 -15.79 -0.62 -16.82
CA LEU A 28 -16.54 0.63 -16.88
C LEU A 28 -15.97 1.52 -18.00
N PRO A 29 -16.80 2.30 -18.71
CA PRO A 29 -16.35 3.24 -19.75
C PRO A 29 -15.73 4.50 -19.13
N ILE A 30 -14.77 4.31 -18.22
CA ILE A 30 -14.03 5.37 -17.54
C ILE A 30 -12.60 5.43 -18.04
N SER A 31 -11.93 6.56 -17.83
CA SER A 31 -10.53 6.71 -18.23
C SER A 31 -9.64 5.69 -17.52
N ALA A 32 -8.65 5.15 -18.24
CA ALA A 32 -7.67 4.21 -17.71
C ALA A 32 -6.85 4.78 -16.53
N SER A 33 -6.83 6.10 -16.35
CA SER A 33 -6.18 6.74 -15.20
C SER A 33 -6.82 6.34 -13.85
N TYR A 34 -8.11 5.99 -13.83
CA TYR A 34 -8.85 5.64 -12.62
C TYR A 34 -8.36 4.31 -12.00
N PRO A 35 -8.39 3.17 -12.73
CA PRO A 35 -7.86 1.91 -12.20
C PRO A 35 -6.36 2.00 -11.88
N LEU A 36 -5.56 2.73 -12.68
CA LEU A 36 -4.13 2.89 -12.43
C LEU A 36 -3.83 3.62 -11.12
N ASN A 37 -4.53 4.72 -10.83
CA ASN A 37 -4.35 5.44 -9.57
C ASN A 37 -4.74 4.57 -8.37
N LEU A 38 -5.83 3.81 -8.49
CA LEU A 38 -6.25 2.87 -7.46
C LEU A 38 -5.21 1.78 -7.20
N MET A 39 -4.68 1.17 -8.27
CA MET A 39 -3.60 0.18 -8.17
C MET A 39 -2.37 0.77 -7.51
N CYS A 40 -1.97 1.98 -7.90
CA CYS A 40 -0.79 2.64 -7.37
C CYS A 40 -0.89 2.78 -5.85
N GLY A 41 -2.04 3.24 -5.34
CA GLY A 41 -2.29 3.37 -3.90
C GLY A 41 -2.25 2.04 -3.16
N TYR A 42 -2.90 1.01 -3.72
CA TYR A 42 -2.94 -0.33 -3.13
C TYR A 42 -1.55 -0.96 -3.06
N LEU A 43 -0.83 -0.96 -4.19
CA LEU A 43 0.50 -1.56 -4.31
C LEU A 43 1.53 -0.81 -3.45
N TRP A 44 1.38 0.50 -3.26
CA TRP A 44 2.26 1.27 -2.39
C TRP A 44 2.22 0.74 -0.95
N VAL A 45 1.02 0.60 -0.38
CA VAL A 45 0.89 0.11 1.00
C VAL A 45 1.29 -1.36 1.09
N MET A 46 0.95 -2.17 0.08
CA MET A 46 1.39 -3.56 -0.01
C MET A 46 2.92 -3.67 0.00
N ALA A 47 3.62 -2.84 -0.79
CA ALA A 47 5.07 -2.83 -0.85
C ALA A 47 5.71 -2.49 0.50
N LEU A 48 5.14 -1.53 1.24
CA LEU A 48 5.62 -1.17 2.57
C LEU A 48 5.46 -2.29 3.62
N ARG A 49 4.52 -3.22 3.42
CA ARG A 49 4.35 -4.39 4.29
C ARG A 49 5.19 -5.60 3.90
N SER A 50 5.65 -5.67 2.66
CA SER A 50 6.49 -6.78 2.21
C SER A 50 7.93 -6.62 2.73
N THR A 51 8.30 -7.43 3.72
CA THR A 51 9.64 -7.50 4.28
C THR A 51 10.70 -7.84 3.22
N GLU A 52 10.37 -8.74 2.30
CA GLU A 52 11.26 -9.10 1.19
C GLU A 52 11.55 -7.95 0.23
N LEU A 53 10.53 -7.14 -0.10
CA LEU A 53 10.70 -5.95 -0.92
C LEU A 53 11.55 -4.92 -0.19
N LYS A 54 11.35 -4.75 1.13
CA LYS A 54 12.15 -3.84 1.94
C LYS A 54 13.62 -4.26 1.97
N GLU A 55 13.90 -5.54 2.25
CA GLU A 55 15.26 -6.09 2.29
C GLU A 55 15.96 -5.97 0.93
N LYS A 56 15.30 -6.39 -0.15
CA LYS A 56 15.85 -6.31 -1.52
C LYS A 56 16.06 -4.88 -2.00
N THR A 57 15.22 -3.93 -1.58
CA THR A 57 15.33 -2.52 -2.00
C THR A 57 16.42 -1.77 -1.23
N LEU A 58 16.68 -2.16 0.02
CA LEU A 58 17.76 -1.62 0.84
C LEU A 58 19.13 -2.19 0.46
N ASP A 59 19.17 -3.38 -0.14
CA ASP A 59 20.40 -3.91 -0.72
C ASP A 59 20.89 -3.05 -1.89
N ARG A 60 22.19 -2.76 -1.92
CA ARG A 60 22.81 -1.71 -2.75
C ARG A 60 22.64 -1.93 -4.27
N GLN A 61 22.22 -3.11 -4.70
CA GLN A 61 22.09 -3.46 -6.12
C GLN A 61 20.75 -3.05 -6.77
N TYR A 62 19.71 -2.69 -6.00
CA TYR A 62 18.42 -2.33 -6.59
C TYR A 62 18.42 -0.94 -7.22
N ARG A 63 18.25 -0.83 -8.55
CA ARG A 63 18.28 0.45 -9.30
C ARG A 63 16.94 1.19 -9.40
N MET A 64 15.82 0.60 -8.96
CA MET A 64 14.52 1.27 -9.07
C MET A 64 14.38 2.45 -8.10
N SER A 65 14.37 3.66 -8.64
CA SER A 65 14.28 4.92 -7.90
C SER A 65 12.96 5.10 -7.14
N PHE A 66 11.85 4.63 -7.72
CA PHE A 66 10.52 4.84 -7.17
C PHE A 66 10.24 4.00 -5.91
N ILE A 67 10.57 2.71 -5.90
CA ILE A 67 10.39 1.86 -4.71
C ILE A 67 11.29 2.34 -3.56
N LYS A 68 12.53 2.77 -3.87
CA LYS A 68 13.42 3.41 -2.89
C LYS A 68 12.81 4.70 -2.31
N PHE A 69 12.19 5.51 -3.16
CA PHE A 69 11.48 6.73 -2.74
C PHE A 69 10.31 6.40 -1.81
N ILE A 70 9.51 5.38 -2.13
CA ILE A 70 8.41 4.90 -1.28
C ILE A 70 8.90 4.56 0.14
N PHE A 71 9.95 3.75 0.25
CA PHE A 71 10.50 3.35 1.56
C PHE A 71 11.12 4.53 2.32
N LYS A 72 11.85 5.42 1.64
CA LYS A 72 12.40 6.64 2.26
C LYS A 72 11.30 7.55 2.80
N ILE A 73 10.23 7.79 2.02
CA ILE A 73 9.07 8.56 2.51
C ILE A 73 8.50 7.91 3.76
N HIS A 74 8.36 6.59 3.76
CA HIS A 74 7.83 5.89 4.93
C HIS A 74 8.74 6.06 6.15
N GLU A 75 10.06 6.01 6.01
CA GLU A 75 10.99 6.30 7.11
C GLU A 75 10.84 7.74 7.63
N TYR A 76 10.76 8.73 6.74
CA TYR A 76 10.51 10.11 7.15
C TYR A 76 9.15 10.28 7.83
N SER A 77 8.12 9.54 7.39
CA SER A 77 6.79 9.61 7.97
C SER A 77 6.77 9.19 9.44
N LYS A 78 7.67 8.30 9.87
CA LYS A 78 7.79 7.85 11.27
C LYS A 78 8.26 8.94 12.23
N LEU A 79 8.87 10.01 11.71
CA LEU A 79 9.27 11.17 12.50
C LEU A 79 8.08 12.07 12.86
N VAL A 80 6.93 11.89 12.18
CA VAL A 80 5.71 12.67 12.44
C VAL A 80 5.08 12.19 13.75
N TYR A 81 4.81 13.11 14.67
CA TYR A 81 4.13 12.80 15.93
C TYR A 81 2.66 12.43 15.68
N ILE A 82 2.22 11.27 16.22
CA ILE A 82 0.82 10.83 16.18
C ILE A 82 0.27 10.85 17.61
N PRO A 83 -0.91 11.44 17.85
CA PRO A 83 -1.51 11.51 19.18
C PRO A 83 -1.74 10.12 19.80
N GLU A 84 -1.59 10.01 21.13
CA GLU A 84 -1.72 8.72 21.85
C GLU A 84 -3.07 8.03 21.64
N LYS A 85 -4.16 8.79 21.46
CA LYS A 85 -5.50 8.25 21.16
C LYS A 85 -5.54 7.43 19.86
N LEU A 86 -4.61 7.67 18.94
CA LEU A 86 -4.50 6.97 17.65
C LEU A 86 -3.35 5.97 17.61
N ASN A 87 -2.71 5.68 18.75
CA ASN A 87 -1.52 4.82 18.80
C ASN A 87 -1.80 3.41 18.26
N ARG A 88 -3.04 2.90 18.40
CA ARG A 88 -3.49 1.63 17.83
C ARG A 88 -3.40 1.55 16.31
N TYR A 89 -3.50 2.69 15.62
CA TYR A 89 -3.46 2.80 14.15
C TYR A 89 -2.20 3.49 13.65
N LYS A 90 -1.23 3.78 14.54
CA LYS A 90 -0.04 4.58 14.25
C LYS A 90 0.71 4.12 13.01
N GLU A 91 0.99 2.82 12.92
CA GLU A 91 1.71 2.30 11.77
C GLU A 91 0.92 2.39 10.45
N SER A 92 -0.40 2.15 10.49
CA SER A 92 -1.25 2.26 9.31
C SER A 92 -1.31 3.71 8.83
N LEU A 93 -1.42 4.68 9.75
CA LEU A 93 -1.37 6.10 9.43
C LEU A 93 -0.03 6.49 8.77
N HIS A 94 1.10 6.01 9.29
CA HIS A 94 2.42 6.24 8.67
C HIS A 94 2.54 5.64 7.27
N ARG A 95 1.97 4.45 7.03
CA ARG A 95 1.97 3.84 5.69
C ARG A 95 1.07 4.60 4.70
N MET A 96 -0.01 5.20 5.18
CA MET A 96 -0.97 5.96 4.35
C MET A 96 -0.52 7.40 4.06
N LEU A 97 0.37 7.97 4.88
CA LEU A 97 0.91 9.32 4.70
C LEU A 97 1.58 9.52 3.34
N GLY A 98 2.35 8.54 2.86
CA GLY A 98 3.01 8.61 1.54
C GLY A 98 2.02 8.71 0.37
N PRO A 99 1.12 7.73 0.21
CA PRO A 99 0.03 7.80 -0.77
C PRO A 99 -0.80 9.07 -0.66
N PHE A 100 -1.04 9.57 0.56
CA PHE A 100 -1.80 10.80 0.79
C PHE A 100 -1.10 12.04 0.25
N VAL A 101 0.18 12.24 0.59
CA VAL A 101 0.94 13.38 0.07
C VAL A 101 1.05 13.29 -1.45
N PHE A 102 1.27 12.09 -2.01
CA PHE A 102 1.38 11.91 -3.46
C PHE A 102 0.05 12.16 -4.19
N ALA A 103 -1.07 11.64 -3.66
CA ALA A 103 -2.40 11.89 -4.19
C ALA A 103 -2.77 13.37 -4.14
N LEU A 104 -2.41 14.07 -3.06
CA LEU A 104 -2.64 15.51 -2.92
C LEU A 104 -1.84 16.31 -3.95
N LEU A 105 -0.56 15.98 -4.15
CA LEU A 105 0.27 16.60 -5.18
C LEU A 105 -0.30 16.37 -6.58
N LEU A 106 -0.70 15.13 -6.90
CA LEU A 106 -1.33 14.80 -8.17
C LEU A 106 -2.66 15.52 -8.37
N PHE A 107 -3.47 15.67 -7.31
CA PHE A 107 -4.72 16.42 -7.35
C PHE A 107 -4.46 17.90 -7.68
N ILE A 108 -3.48 18.53 -7.05
CA ILE A 108 -3.14 19.94 -7.30
C ILE A 108 -2.67 20.14 -8.74
N ILE A 109 -1.86 19.22 -9.28
CA ILE A 109 -1.29 19.34 -10.63
C ILE A 109 -2.33 19.06 -11.72
N SER A 110 -3.12 17.99 -11.56
CA SER A 110 -4.03 17.51 -12.61
C SER A 110 -5.47 18.00 -12.47
N LEU A 111 -5.85 18.52 -11.30
CA LEU A 111 -7.23 18.81 -10.89
C LEU A 111 -8.18 17.62 -11.11
N SER A 112 -7.65 16.39 -11.17
CA SER A 112 -8.41 15.19 -11.47
C SER A 112 -8.78 14.45 -10.19
N PHE A 113 -10.06 14.08 -10.07
CA PHE A 113 -10.52 13.18 -9.02
C PHE A 113 -9.92 11.77 -9.09
N ALA A 114 -9.28 11.40 -10.21
CA ALA A 114 -8.59 10.13 -10.33
C ALA A 114 -7.47 9.96 -9.28
N SER A 115 -6.83 11.04 -8.82
CA SER A 115 -5.81 10.96 -7.76
C SER A 115 -6.40 10.57 -6.40
N VAL A 116 -7.67 10.89 -6.14
CA VAL A 116 -8.38 10.47 -4.91
C VAL A 116 -8.55 8.95 -4.87
N LEU A 117 -8.62 8.28 -6.03
CA LEU A 117 -8.67 6.82 -6.07
C LEU A 117 -7.39 6.16 -5.54
N MET A 118 -6.26 6.86 -5.56
CA MET A 118 -5.02 6.38 -4.95
C MET A 118 -5.17 6.24 -3.42
N LEU A 119 -5.87 7.17 -2.77
CA LEU A 119 -6.21 7.06 -1.36
C LEU A 119 -7.13 5.87 -1.10
N LEU A 120 -8.15 5.70 -1.94
CA LEU A 120 -9.07 4.56 -1.82
C LEU A 120 -8.36 3.22 -1.97
N GLY A 121 -7.42 3.08 -2.90
CA GLY A 121 -6.59 1.89 -3.04
C GLY A 121 -5.76 1.60 -1.77
N ALA A 122 -5.15 2.63 -1.19
CA ALA A 122 -4.39 2.51 0.06
C ALA A 122 -5.28 2.11 1.26
N ILE A 123 -6.46 2.73 1.38
CA ILE A 123 -7.46 2.41 2.42
C ILE A 123 -7.96 0.97 2.25
N LEU A 124 -8.29 0.56 1.03
CA LEU A 124 -8.77 -0.79 0.72
C LEU A 124 -7.78 -1.84 1.19
N PHE A 125 -6.49 -1.66 0.89
CA PHE A 125 -5.46 -2.60 1.35
C PHE A 125 -5.36 -2.63 2.89
N GLU A 126 -5.25 -1.47 3.56
CA GLU A 126 -5.19 -1.43 5.03
C GLU A 126 -6.45 -2.04 5.67
N TRP A 127 -7.63 -1.84 5.08
CA TRP A 127 -8.86 -2.38 5.62
C TRP A 127 -8.92 -3.90 5.51
N ILE A 128 -8.57 -4.46 4.35
CA ILE A 128 -8.47 -5.92 4.17
C ILE A 128 -7.42 -6.45 5.14
N TRP A 129 -6.29 -5.75 5.32
CA TRP A 129 -5.23 -6.14 6.26
C TRP A 129 -5.72 -6.20 7.69
N VAL A 130 -6.32 -5.11 8.18
CA VAL A 130 -6.85 -5.01 9.53
C VAL A 130 -7.90 -6.09 9.78
N ARG A 131 -8.82 -6.31 8.83
CA ARG A 131 -9.82 -7.39 8.93
C ARG A 131 -9.17 -8.76 9.01
N TYR A 132 -8.16 -9.04 8.19
CA TYR A 132 -7.47 -10.33 8.21
C TYR A 132 -6.72 -10.57 9.52
N THR A 133 -6.01 -9.55 10.04
CA THR A 133 -5.36 -9.64 11.35
C THR A 133 -6.33 -9.75 12.52
N LEU A 134 -7.51 -9.12 12.46
CA LEU A 134 -8.53 -9.21 13.51
C LEU A 134 -9.29 -10.54 13.50
N LEU A 135 -9.38 -11.21 12.36
CA LEU A 135 -10.03 -12.51 12.22
C LEU A 135 -9.16 -13.68 12.71
N GLY A 136 -7.98 -13.41 13.29
CA GLY A 136 -7.13 -14.43 13.91
C GLY A 136 -6.57 -15.46 12.94
N VAL A 137 -6.54 -15.16 11.64
CA VAL A 137 -5.77 -15.96 10.69
C VAL A 137 -4.31 -15.61 10.94
N ASP A 138 -3.67 -16.39 11.82
CA ASP A 138 -2.28 -16.30 12.23
C ASP A 138 -1.35 -16.16 11.00
N THR A 139 -1.10 -14.94 10.56
CA THR A 139 0.20 -14.62 9.98
C THR A 139 1.12 -14.47 11.17
N GLY A 140 1.90 -15.52 11.44
CA GLY A 140 2.84 -15.58 12.55
C GLY A 140 3.71 -14.31 12.67
N PRO A 141 4.38 -14.13 13.81
CA PRO A 141 5.03 -12.87 14.14
C PRO A 141 6.01 -12.47 13.05
N LEU A 142 5.74 -11.34 12.39
CA LEU A 142 6.77 -10.57 11.70
C LEU A 142 7.71 -10.00 12.77
N LYS A 143 8.63 -10.84 13.25
CA LYS A 143 9.88 -10.44 13.90
C LYS A 143 10.94 -10.22 12.82
#